data_AF-A0A177LNB1-F1
#
_entry.id   AF-A0A177LNB1-F1
#
_cell.length_a   1.000
_cell.length_b   1.000
_cell.length_c   1.000
_cell.angle_alpha   90.00
_cell.angle_beta   90.00
_cell.angle_gamma   90.00
#
_symmetry.space_group_name_H-M   'P 1'
#
loop_
_entity.id
_entity.type
_entity.pdbx_description
1 polymer ?
#
loop_
_entity_poly.entity_id
_entity_poly.type
_entity_poly.pdbx_seq_one_letter_code
_entity_poly.pdbx_strand_id
1 'polypeptide(L)'
;MSKIILFLLAFIVTSTFGQNKNDLNNSIDSIMDKNAEVLLKNAKAYSVSIGIVKDGKVYTKHYGEIDKGKGNKANDNTYFEIASVTKVMTGYLLAQAVLEKKVKLDDDKRKYLKGDYPNLQYDGKPVSQRFDFL
;
A
#
# COMPACT_ATOMS: atom_id res chain seq x y z
N MET A 1 -45.59 -7.46 -42.08
CA MET A 1 -44.40 -6.59 -42.07
C MET A 1 -44.35 -5.64 -40.85
N SER A 2 -45.45 -4.99 -40.42
CA SER A 2 -45.39 -4.04 -39.29
C SER A 2 -45.03 -4.66 -37.92
N LYS A 3 -45.39 -5.93 -37.67
CA LYS A 3 -45.09 -6.61 -36.39
C LYS A 3 -43.61 -6.95 -36.18
N ILE A 4 -42.85 -7.14 -37.25
CA ILE A 4 -41.39 -7.41 -37.22
C ILE A 4 -40.60 -6.14 -36.87
N ILE A 5 -41.04 -4.99 -37.38
CA ILE A 5 -40.46 -3.68 -37.05
C ILE A 5 -40.65 -3.39 -35.55
N LEU A 6 -41.82 -3.74 -34.99
CA LEU A 6 -42.10 -3.54 -33.56
C LEU A 6 -41.21 -4.41 -32.66
N PHE A 7 -40.89 -5.63 -33.08
CA PHE A 7 -39.97 -6.53 -32.36
C PHE A 7 -38.51 -6.05 -32.43
N LEU A 8 -38.07 -5.51 -33.58
CA LEU A 8 -36.72 -4.96 -33.74
C LEU A 8 -36.51 -3.70 -32.89
N LEU A 9 -37.54 -2.86 -32.79
CA LEU A 9 -37.50 -1.63 -31.98
C LEU A 9 -37.44 -1.95 -30.48
N ALA A 10 -38.15 -2.99 -30.02
CA ALA A 10 -38.09 -3.45 -28.63
C ALA A 10 -36.70 -3.97 -28.22
N PHE A 11 -35.97 -4.61 -29.12
CA PHE A 11 -34.62 -5.16 -28.87
C PHE A 11 -33.54 -4.06 -28.74
N ILE A 12 -33.73 -2.94 -29.43
CA ILE A 12 -32.85 -1.76 -29.32
C ILE A 12 -33.02 -1.08 -27.94
N VAL A 13 -34.25 -1.02 -27.42
CA VAL A 13 -34.55 -0.38 -26.13
C VAL A 13 -34.02 -1.20 -24.94
N THR A 14 -33.93 -2.52 -25.04
CA THR A 14 -33.34 -3.35 -23.97
C THR A 14 -31.82 -3.28 -23.91
N SER A 15 -31.16 -2.84 -24.99
CA SER A 15 -29.70 -2.74 -25.08
C SER A 15 -29.14 -1.49 -24.38
N THR A 16 -29.98 -0.48 -24.13
CA THR A 16 -29.57 0.78 -23.47
C THR A 16 -29.74 0.78 -21.95
N PHE A 17 -30.53 -0.14 -21.38
CA PHE A 17 -30.77 -0.24 -19.94
C PHE A 17 -29.73 -1.08 -19.16
N GLY A 18 -28.70 -1.61 -19.83
CA GLY A 18 -27.69 -2.51 -19.22
C GLY A 18 -26.38 -1.86 -18.76
N GLN A 19 -26.16 -0.56 -19.00
CA GLN A 19 -24.90 0.11 -18.68
C GLN A 19 -25.04 1.00 -17.44
N ASN A 20 -25.00 0.44 -16.22
CA ASN A 20 -24.76 1.30 -15.05
C ASN A 20 -24.17 0.59 -13.83
N LYS A 21 -22.96 0.03 -14.00
CA LYS A 21 -22.14 -0.49 -12.90
C LYS A 21 -20.69 0.02 -12.90
N ASN A 22 -20.36 1.02 -13.73
CA ASN A 22 -18.98 1.42 -14.01
C ASN A 22 -18.55 2.79 -13.49
N ASP A 23 -19.44 3.64 -12.95
CA ASP A 23 -19.06 5.02 -12.57
C ASP A 23 -18.07 5.10 -11.39
N LEU A 24 -18.16 4.19 -10.42
CA LEU A 24 -17.24 4.17 -9.26
C LEU A 24 -15.85 3.62 -9.59
N ASN A 25 -15.76 2.54 -10.38
CA ASN A 25 -14.48 1.98 -10.81
C ASN A 25 -13.76 2.98 -11.73
N ASN A 26 -14.50 3.63 -12.64
CA ASN A 26 -13.96 4.71 -13.48
C ASN A 26 -13.41 5.87 -12.64
N SER A 27 -14.04 6.19 -11.49
CA SER A 27 -13.56 7.24 -10.60
C SER A 27 -12.26 6.86 -9.87
N ILE A 28 -12.15 5.65 -9.33
CA ILE A 28 -10.93 5.20 -8.62
C ILE A 28 -9.77 5.05 -9.59
N ASP A 29 -9.99 4.43 -10.75
CA ASP A 29 -8.96 4.28 -11.78
C ASP A 29 -8.43 5.64 -12.25
N SER A 30 -9.32 6.61 -12.46
CA SER A 30 -8.93 7.97 -12.86
C SER A 30 -8.09 8.67 -11.77
N ILE A 31 -8.42 8.47 -10.49
CA ILE A 31 -7.62 9.00 -9.37
C ILE A 31 -6.25 8.34 -9.34
N MET A 32 -6.16 7.02 -9.54
CA MET A 32 -4.88 6.31 -9.60
C MET A 32 -4.03 6.80 -10.77
N ASP A 33 -4.61 6.96 -11.95
CA ASP A 33 -3.91 7.44 -13.16
C ASP A 33 -3.35 8.84 -12.96
N LYS A 34 -4.17 9.77 -12.45
CA LYS A 34 -3.76 11.14 -12.17
C LYS A 34 -2.62 11.21 -11.16
N ASN A 35 -2.68 10.43 -10.08
CA ASN A 35 -1.64 10.45 -9.05
C ASN A 35 -0.37 9.73 -9.53
N ALA A 36 -0.49 8.66 -10.33
CA ALA A 36 0.67 8.00 -10.92
C ALA A 36 1.46 8.95 -11.83
N GLU A 37 0.79 9.75 -12.66
CA GLU A 37 1.46 10.75 -13.50
C GLU A 37 2.24 11.77 -12.66
N VAL A 38 1.62 12.29 -11.59
CA VAL A 38 2.26 13.23 -10.65
C VAL A 38 3.48 12.58 -9.98
N LEU A 39 3.36 11.34 -9.51
CA LEU A 39 4.45 10.62 -8.82
C LEU A 39 5.61 10.31 -9.77
N LEU A 40 5.33 9.79 -10.97
CA LEU A 40 6.37 9.51 -11.98
C LEU A 40 7.14 10.80 -12.33
N LYS A 41 6.44 11.92 -12.50
CA LYS A 41 7.05 13.21 -12.82
C LYS A 41 7.86 13.79 -11.66
N ASN A 42 7.30 13.84 -10.46
CA ASN A 42 7.88 14.57 -9.33
C ASN A 42 8.93 13.75 -8.57
N ALA A 43 8.69 12.45 -8.37
CA ALA A 43 9.62 11.57 -7.65
C ALA A 43 10.77 11.07 -8.54
N LYS A 44 10.72 11.35 -9.86
CA LYS A 44 11.63 10.79 -10.88
C LYS A 44 11.69 9.26 -10.83
N ALA A 45 10.61 8.62 -10.39
CA ALA A 45 10.47 7.17 -10.38
C ALA A 45 10.23 6.68 -11.82
N TYR A 46 10.81 5.53 -12.18
CA TYR A 46 10.55 4.90 -13.48
C TYR A 46 9.30 4.04 -13.49
N SER A 47 8.94 3.46 -12.34
CA SER A 47 7.71 2.72 -12.14
C SER A 47 7.05 3.07 -10.80
N VAL A 48 5.72 3.03 -10.79
CA VAL A 48 4.90 3.20 -9.60
C VAL A 48 3.80 2.14 -9.63
N SER A 49 3.59 1.47 -8.50
CA SER A 49 2.43 0.60 -8.27
C SER A 49 1.56 1.22 -7.19
N ILE A 50 0.25 1.31 -7.45
CA ILE A 50 -0.73 1.89 -6.53
C ILE A 50 -1.74 0.81 -6.17
N GLY A 51 -1.97 0.64 -4.87
CA GLY A 51 -3.03 -0.20 -4.31
C GLY A 51 -4.00 0.63 -3.48
N ILE A 52 -5.30 0.46 -3.69
CA ILE A 52 -6.35 1.10 -2.89
C ILE A 52 -7.26 0.01 -2.33
N VAL A 53 -7.49 0.04 -1.01
CA VAL A 53 -8.49 -0.81 -0.34
C VAL A 53 -9.64 0.08 0.10
N LYS A 54 -10.84 -0.16 -0.44
CA LYS A 54 -12.05 0.60 -0.11
C LYS A 54 -13.28 -0.31 -0.12
N ASP A 55 -14.07 -0.26 0.94
CA ASP A 55 -15.31 -1.04 1.09
C ASP A 55 -15.12 -2.55 0.83
N GLY A 56 -14.01 -3.10 1.33
CA GLY A 56 -13.63 -4.51 1.14
C GLY A 56 -13.13 -4.87 -0.26
N LYS A 57 -13.07 -3.91 -1.19
CA LYS A 57 -12.53 -4.10 -2.56
C LYS A 57 -11.10 -3.60 -2.64
N VAL A 58 -10.30 -4.32 -3.41
CA VAL A 58 -8.90 -3.97 -3.71
C VAL A 58 -8.81 -3.56 -5.18
N TYR A 59 -8.14 -2.44 -5.43
CA TYR A 59 -7.83 -1.92 -6.76
C TYR A 59 -6.31 -1.80 -6.87
N THR A 60 -5.71 -2.40 -7.88
CA THR A 60 -4.28 -2.31 -8.17
C THR A 60 -4.05 -1.83 -9.60
N LYS A 61 -3.12 -0.90 -9.78
CA LYS A 61 -2.63 -0.47 -11.09
C LYS A 61 -1.13 -0.20 -11.03
N HIS A 62 -0.46 -0.50 -12.13
CA HIS A 62 0.98 -0.41 -12.27
C HIS A 62 1.32 0.47 -13.46
N TYR A 63 2.29 1.35 -13.27
CA TYR A 63 2.64 2.40 -14.22
C TYR A 63 4.14 2.41 -14.48
N GLY A 64 4.51 2.83 -15.68
CA GLY A 64 5.91 2.95 -16.10
C GLY A 64 6.63 1.62 -16.28
N GLU A 65 7.96 1.68 -16.27
CA GLU A 65 8.87 0.54 -16.46
C GLU A 65 9.79 0.46 -15.25
N ILE A 66 10.06 -0.77 -14.77
CA ILE A 66 10.94 -0.99 -13.62
C ILE A 66 12.34 -0.48 -13.98
N ASP A 67 12.85 -0.92 -15.14
CA ASP A 67 14.07 -0.41 -15.73
C ASP A 67 13.73 0.47 -16.93
N LYS A 68 14.13 1.74 -16.86
CA LYS A 68 13.89 2.71 -17.93
C LYS A 68 14.41 2.19 -19.28
N GLY A 69 13.51 2.04 -20.25
CA GLY A 69 13.82 1.70 -21.63
C GLY A 69 13.92 0.19 -21.90
N LYS A 70 13.61 -0.66 -20.92
CA LYS A 70 13.61 -2.13 -21.11
C LYS A 70 12.22 -2.70 -21.36
N GLY A 71 11.15 -1.92 -21.23
CA GLY A 71 9.78 -2.40 -21.42
C GLY A 71 9.28 -3.34 -20.31
N ASN A 72 10.03 -3.52 -19.23
CA ASN A 72 9.65 -4.41 -18.12
C ASN A 72 8.68 -3.70 -17.18
N LYS A 73 7.38 -3.96 -17.36
CA LYS A 73 6.32 -3.38 -16.54
C LYS A 73 6.19 -4.10 -15.21
N ALA A 74 5.87 -3.33 -14.17
CA ALA A 74 5.48 -3.87 -12.88
C ALA A 74 4.10 -4.57 -12.96
N ASN A 75 3.89 -5.49 -12.03
CA ASN A 75 2.66 -6.26 -11.83
C ASN A 75 2.44 -6.50 -10.33
N ASP A 76 1.36 -7.19 -9.96
CA ASP A 76 0.99 -7.47 -8.56
C ASP A 76 2.06 -8.24 -7.77
N ASN A 77 3.01 -8.91 -8.43
CA ASN A 77 4.09 -9.68 -7.82
C ASN A 77 5.45 -8.96 -7.84
N THR A 78 5.49 -7.72 -8.30
CA THR A 78 6.74 -6.95 -8.38
C THR A 78 7.18 -6.51 -6.98
N TYR A 79 8.41 -6.85 -6.62
CA TYR A 79 9.00 -6.42 -5.35
C TYR A 79 9.55 -4.99 -5.44
N PHE A 80 9.22 -4.19 -4.44
CA PHE A 80 9.78 -2.87 -4.23
C PHE A 80 10.42 -2.81 -2.84
N GLU A 81 11.53 -2.08 -2.73
CA GLU A 81 12.08 -1.75 -1.43
C GLU A 81 11.16 -0.76 -0.71
N ILE A 82 10.62 -1.17 0.45
CA ILE A 82 9.67 -0.36 1.22
C ILE A 82 10.36 0.57 2.24
N ALA A 83 11.69 0.50 2.34
CA ALA A 83 12.53 1.33 3.21
C ALA A 83 11.97 1.48 4.64
N SER A 84 11.74 2.71 5.10
CA SER A 84 11.31 2.98 6.48
C SER A 84 9.93 2.42 6.85
N VAL A 85 9.11 1.97 5.88
CA VAL A 85 7.86 1.24 6.18
C VAL A 85 8.15 -0.04 6.98
N THR A 86 9.33 -0.64 6.80
CA THR A 86 9.80 -1.78 7.62
C THR A 86 9.75 -1.50 9.13
N LYS A 87 9.93 -0.24 9.57
CA LYS A 87 9.86 0.13 10.99
C LYS A 87 8.48 -0.11 11.60
N VAL A 88 7.41 0.05 10.82
CA VAL A 88 6.05 -0.25 11.27
C VAL A 88 5.88 -1.74 11.54
N MET A 89 6.39 -2.58 10.64
CA MET A 89 6.36 -4.05 10.80
C MET A 89 7.17 -4.49 12.02
N THR A 90 8.39 -3.96 12.20
CA THR A 90 9.22 -4.24 13.38
C THR A 90 8.56 -3.74 14.66
N GLY A 91 7.94 -2.56 14.63
CA GLY A 91 7.18 -2.01 15.76
C GLY A 91 5.99 -2.88 16.14
N TYR A 92 5.27 -3.43 15.16
CA TYR A 92 4.19 -4.38 15.38
C TYR A 92 4.68 -5.66 16.08
N LEU A 93 5.80 -6.23 15.61
CA LEU A 93 6.41 -7.40 16.24
C LEU A 93 6.85 -7.11 17.68
N LEU A 94 7.42 -5.92 17.93
CA LEU A 94 7.76 -5.49 19.29
C LEU A 94 6.51 -5.37 20.17
N ALA A 95 5.43 -4.78 19.66
CA ALA A 95 4.16 -4.67 20.39
C ALA A 95 3.60 -6.06 20.74
N GLN A 96 3.63 -7.01 19.80
CA GLN A 96 3.25 -8.40 20.08
C GLN A 96 4.13 -9.03 21.16
N ALA A 97 5.45 -8.86 21.10
CA ALA A 97 6.36 -9.37 22.12
C ALA A 97 6.10 -8.78 23.51
N VAL A 98 5.65 -7.52 23.59
CA VAL A 98 5.23 -6.88 24.83
C VAL A 98 3.94 -7.51 25.38
N LEU A 99 2.93 -7.71 24.53
CA LEU A 99 1.68 -8.37 24.92
C LEU A 99 1.91 -9.81 25.40
N GLU A 100 2.82 -10.52 24.76
CA GLU A 100 3.24 -11.87 25.14
C GLU A 100 4.18 -11.90 26.35
N LYS A 101 4.46 -10.74 26.97
CA LYS A 101 5.36 -10.58 28.13
C LYS A 101 6.79 -11.06 27.88
N LYS A 102 7.22 -11.19 26.62
CA LYS A 102 8.60 -11.53 26.22
C LYS A 102 9.54 -10.33 26.35
N VAL A 103 8.99 -9.12 26.19
CA VAL A 103 9.70 -7.85 26.34
C VAL A 103 8.89 -6.92 27.23
N LYS A 104 9.54 -6.10 28.06
CA LYS A 104 8.91 -4.94 28.70
C LYS A 104 9.55 -3.68 28.12
N LEU A 105 8.76 -2.64 27.86
CA LEU A 105 9.24 -1.42 27.20
C LEU A 105 10.22 -0.60 28.05
N ASP A 106 10.14 -0.76 29.36
CA ASP A 106 10.95 -0.02 30.34
C ASP A 106 12.15 -0.83 30.84
N ASP A 107 12.35 -2.03 30.28
CA ASP A 107 13.53 -2.83 30.61
C ASP A 107 14.79 -2.15 30.05
N ASP A 108 15.90 -2.29 30.76
CA ASP A 108 17.22 -1.99 30.22
C ASP A 108 17.46 -2.79 28.92
N LYS A 109 17.69 -2.10 27.79
CA LYS A 109 17.94 -2.74 26.50
C LYS A 109 19.05 -3.77 26.52
N ARG A 110 20.04 -3.62 27.40
CA ARG A 110 21.16 -4.56 27.54
C ARG A 110 20.70 -5.98 27.88
N LYS A 111 19.53 -6.15 28.52
CA LYS A 111 18.91 -7.46 28.80
C LYS A 111 18.69 -8.32 27.54
N TYR A 112 18.49 -7.69 26.39
CA TYR A 112 18.15 -8.37 25.14
C TYR A 112 19.29 -8.42 24.12
N LEU A 113 20.45 -7.84 24.45
CA LEU A 113 21.62 -7.78 23.57
C LEU A 113 22.68 -8.78 24.04
N LYS A 114 23.42 -9.35 23.08
CA LYS A 114 24.56 -10.23 23.38
C LYS A 114 25.85 -9.40 23.44
N GLY A 115 26.54 -9.42 24.58
CA GLY A 115 27.78 -8.69 24.79
C GLY A 115 27.67 -7.66 25.91
N ASP A 116 28.79 -7.02 26.24
CA ASP A 116 28.82 -5.95 27.23
C ASP A 116 28.72 -4.58 26.54
N TYR A 117 27.78 -3.76 27.00
CA TYR A 117 27.46 -2.46 26.41
C TYR A 117 27.33 -1.39 27.52
N PRO A 118 28.41 -1.08 28.24
CA PRO A 118 28.37 -0.18 29.39
C PRO A 118 27.98 1.25 29.01
N ASN A 119 28.13 1.62 27.73
CA ASN A 119 27.78 2.93 27.19
C ASN A 119 26.31 3.08 26.75
N LEU A 120 25.46 2.04 26.85
CA LEU A 120 24.02 2.12 26.58
C LEU A 120 23.24 2.74 27.77
N GLN A 121 23.70 3.91 28.19
CA GLN A 121 23.10 4.69 29.26
C GLN A 121 23.42 6.18 29.06
N TYR A 122 22.56 7.05 29.56
CA TYR A 122 22.76 8.50 29.57
C TYR A 122 22.55 9.01 31.00
N ASP A 123 23.53 9.74 31.55
CA ASP A 123 23.54 10.21 32.96
C ASP A 123 23.22 9.11 33.98
N GLY A 124 23.77 7.91 33.75
CA GLY A 124 23.54 6.74 34.60
C GLY A 124 22.17 6.08 34.44
N LYS A 125 21.27 6.62 33.61
CA LYS A 125 19.98 6.02 33.27
C LYS A 125 20.13 5.08 32.07
N PRO A 126 19.79 3.79 32.19
CA PRO A 126 19.82 2.87 31.06
C PRO A 126 18.85 3.26 29.95
N VAL A 127 19.19 2.96 28.70
CA VAL A 127 18.30 3.18 27.56
C VAL A 127 17.23 2.07 27.51
N SER A 128 15.95 2.46 27.50
CA SER A 128 14.80 1.56 27.39
C SER A 128 14.30 1.40 25.95
N GLN A 129 13.32 0.51 25.70
CA GLN A 129 12.69 0.32 24.39
C GLN A 129 11.60 1.34 24.10
N ARG A 130 11.07 1.99 25.14
CA ARG A 130 10.12 3.08 25.01
C ARG A 130 10.79 4.30 24.38
N PHE A 131 10.12 4.88 23.39
CA PHE A 131 10.45 6.22 22.92
C PHE A 131 9.64 7.20 23.75
N ASP A 132 10.30 7.82 24.71
CA ASP A 132 9.73 8.95 25.42
C ASP A 132 9.93 10.20 24.55
N PHE A 133 8.84 10.85 24.16
CA PHE A 133 8.91 12.20 23.61
C PHE A 133 9.23 13.13 24.77
N LEU A 134 10.53 13.37 25.00
CA LEU A 134 11.01 14.39 25.94
C LEU A 134 10.64 15.79 25.45
#